data_AF-A0A941GQY0-F1
#
_entry.id   AF-A0A941GQY0-F1
#
_cell.length_a   1.000
_cell.length_b   1.000
_cell.length_c   1.000
_cell.angle_alpha   90.00
_cell.angle_beta   90.00
_cell.angle_gamma   90.00
#
_symmetry.space_group_name_H-M   'P 1'
#
loop_
_entity.id
_entity.type
_entity.pdbx_description
1 polymer ?
#
loop_
_entity_poly.entity_id
_entity_poly.type
_entity_poly.pdbx_seq_one_letter_code
_entity_poly.pdbx_strand_id
1 'polypeptide(L)'
;MSSKTQLSLAEFLALPEGDRTYELVEGEAIPKMSPKRFHSRLTLTLGILLENWSQNKGEVGIEWAITLKRHGKNWVPVPDLLYISSGKLPPDKFEDEACPFPPELVIEILSPGQSFGDLSEKATAYLKAGVDRV
;
A
#
# COMPACT_ATOMS: atom_id res chain seq x y z
N MET A 1 -18.35 8.91 25.24
CA MET A 1 -17.81 8.29 24.01
C MET A 1 -16.68 9.19 23.54
N SER A 2 -15.44 8.73 23.56
CA SER A 2 -14.31 9.54 23.08
C SER A 2 -14.47 9.66 21.56
N SER A 3 -14.68 10.87 21.04
CA SER A 3 -14.68 11.09 19.60
C SER A 3 -13.26 10.85 19.11
N LYS A 4 -13.00 9.70 18.48
CA LYS A 4 -11.76 9.54 17.73
C LYS A 4 -11.74 10.62 16.65
N THR A 5 -10.75 11.49 16.71
CA THR A 5 -10.53 12.52 15.68
C THR A 5 -10.32 11.82 14.35
N GLN A 6 -11.19 12.08 13.37
CA GLN A 6 -11.00 11.57 12.01
C GLN A 6 -9.95 12.42 11.31
N LEU A 7 -8.85 11.77 10.92
CA LEU A 7 -7.77 12.38 10.14
C LEU A 7 -8.22 12.63 8.70
N SER A 8 -7.97 13.83 8.20
CA SER A 8 -7.92 14.12 6.77
C SER A 8 -6.69 13.48 6.13
N LEU A 9 -6.66 13.42 4.80
CA LEU A 9 -5.49 12.93 4.06
C LEU A 9 -4.25 13.78 4.34
N ALA A 10 -4.41 15.11 4.35
CA ALA A 10 -3.30 16.03 4.60
C ALA A 10 -2.73 15.86 6.01
N GLU A 11 -3.59 15.71 7.03
CA GLU A 11 -3.14 15.46 8.41
C GLU A 11 -2.44 14.11 8.54
N PHE A 12 -2.93 13.08 7.85
CA PHE A 12 -2.30 11.76 7.86
C PHE A 12 -0.91 11.78 7.20
N LEU A 13 -0.79 12.39 6.02
CA LEU A 13 0.49 12.49 5.30
C LEU A 13 1.49 13.41 6.03
N ALA A 14 1.02 14.33 6.86
CA ALA A 14 1.85 15.20 7.70
C ALA A 14 2.18 14.61 9.08
N LEU A 15 1.77 13.36 9.37
CA LEU A 15 2.19 12.69 10.59
C LEU A 15 3.72 12.61 10.63
N PRO A 16 4.34 12.85 11.81
CA PRO A 16 5.78 12.74 11.92
C PRO A 16 6.24 11.31 11.61
N GLU A 17 7.38 11.18 10.94
CA GLU A 17 8.06 9.91 10.81
C GLU A 17 8.28 9.29 12.20
N GLY A 18 7.96 8.01 12.32
CA GLY A 18 8.10 7.28 13.57
C GLY A 18 8.44 5.81 13.33
N ASP A 19 8.61 5.05 14.41
CA ASP A 19 9.07 3.66 14.35
C ASP A 19 8.10 2.67 13.69
N ARG A 20 6.91 3.14 13.30
CA ARG A 20 5.85 2.30 12.74
C ARG A 20 5.23 2.95 11.52
N THR A 21 5.01 2.13 10.50
CA THR A 21 4.20 2.47 9.35
C THR A 21 2.71 2.41 9.72
N TYR A 22 1.93 3.37 9.22
CA TYR A 22 0.49 3.42 9.41
C TYR A 22 -0.23 3.39 8.05
N GLU A 23 -1.47 2.91 8.06
CA GLU A 23 -2.41 3.02 6.95
C GLU A 23 -3.55 3.94 7.35
N LEU A 24 -4.04 4.78 6.44
CA LEU A 24 -5.23 5.59 6.69
C LEU A 24 -6.47 4.80 6.30
N VAL A 25 -7.31 4.37 7.25
CA VAL A 25 -8.55 3.63 7.01
C VAL A 25 -9.72 4.33 7.69
N GLU A 26 -10.72 4.76 6.92
CA GLU A 26 -11.94 5.41 7.44
C GLU A 26 -11.67 6.65 8.33
N GLY A 27 -10.57 7.36 8.08
CA GLY A 27 -10.14 8.51 8.87
C GLY A 27 -9.32 8.16 10.11
N GLU A 28 -8.91 6.90 10.29
CA GLU A 28 -8.05 6.46 11.38
C GLU A 28 -6.68 6.02 10.86
N ALA A 29 -5.61 6.37 11.58
CA ALA A 29 -4.27 5.82 11.33
C ALA A 29 -4.15 4.45 12.03
N ILE A 30 -4.13 3.38 11.23
CA ILE A 30 -4.05 2.00 11.69
C ILE A 30 -2.60 1.51 11.53
N PRO A 31 -1.92 1.05 12.59
CA PRO A 31 -0.54 0.59 12.46
C PRO A 31 -0.46 -0.68 11.62
N LYS A 32 0.48 -0.72 10.67
CA LYS A 32 0.84 -1.94 9.95
C LYS A 32 1.71 -2.81 10.88
N MET A 33 1.44 -4.11 10.89
CA MET A 33 2.23 -5.05 11.68
C MET A 33 3.64 -5.16 11.11
N SER A 34 4.66 -5.07 11.97
CA SER A 34 6.04 -5.27 11.54
C SER A 34 6.24 -6.70 11.00
N PRO A 35 6.88 -6.87 9.84
CA PRO A 35 7.05 -8.17 9.24
C PRO A 35 7.98 -9.06 10.08
N LYS A 36 7.72 -10.37 10.07
CA LYS A 36 8.61 -11.41 10.64
C LYS A 36 9.45 -12.03 9.53
N ARG A 37 10.51 -12.76 9.91
CA ARG A 37 11.48 -13.39 8.98
C ARG A 37 10.87 -14.02 7.72
N PHE A 38 9.81 -14.82 7.86
CA PHE A 38 9.17 -15.47 6.71
C PHE A 38 8.58 -14.45 5.72
N HIS A 39 7.80 -13.49 6.24
CA HIS A 39 7.22 -12.39 5.48
C HIS A 39 8.31 -11.61 4.75
N SER A 40 9.32 -11.12 5.49
CA SER A 40 10.42 -10.34 4.91
C SER A 40 11.19 -11.11 3.82
N ARG A 41 11.41 -12.42 4.03
CA ARG A 41 12.06 -13.26 3.02
C ARG A 41 11.21 -13.44 1.77
N LEU A 42 9.90 -13.60 1.93
CA LEU A 42 8.98 -13.74 0.81
C LEU A 42 8.83 -12.42 0.04
N THR A 43 8.70 -11.29 0.73
CA THR A 43 8.70 -9.95 0.11
C THR A 43 9.93 -9.74 -0.75
N LEU A 44 11.14 -10.03 -0.21
CA LEU A 44 12.39 -9.91 -0.97
C LEU A 44 12.40 -10.82 -2.21
N THR A 45 11.99 -12.08 -2.07
CA THR A 45 11.97 -13.02 -3.20
C THR A 45 11.00 -12.58 -4.29
N LEU A 46 9.78 -12.16 -3.92
CA LEU A 46 8.78 -11.67 -4.87
C LEU A 46 9.22 -10.37 -5.53
N GLY A 47 9.82 -9.43 -4.77
CA GLY A 47 10.39 -8.20 -5.31
C GLY A 47 11.44 -8.47 -6.39
N ILE A 48 12.40 -9.35 -6.11
CA ILE A 48 13.42 -9.74 -7.12
C ILE A 48 12.78 -10.36 -8.36
N LEU A 49 11.75 -11.19 -8.21
CA LEU A 49 11.05 -11.79 -9.35
C LEU A 49 10.31 -10.74 -10.18
N LEU A 50 9.63 -9.79 -9.53
CA LEU A 50 8.92 -8.71 -10.19
C LEU A 50 9.87 -7.76 -10.91
N GLU A 51 11.00 -7.38 -10.29
CA GLU A 51 12.02 -6.55 -10.91
C GLU A 51 12.62 -7.20 -12.16
N ASN A 52 12.95 -8.49 -12.06
CA ASN A 52 13.43 -9.25 -13.20
C ASN A 52 12.37 -9.41 -14.30
N TRP A 53 11.08 -9.49 -13.95
CA TRP A 53 10.01 -9.56 -14.95
C TRP A 53 9.76 -8.19 -15.60
N SER A 54 9.80 -7.11 -14.82
CA SER A 54 9.46 -5.76 -15.27
C SER A 54 10.45 -5.24 -16.31
N GLN A 55 11.73 -5.63 -16.22
CA GLN A 55 12.80 -5.21 -17.13
C GLN A 55 12.84 -3.68 -17.30
N ASN A 56 12.70 -2.94 -16.18
CA ASN A 56 12.65 -1.46 -16.13
C ASN A 56 11.49 -0.82 -16.91
N LYS A 57 10.42 -1.56 -17.21
CA LYS A 57 9.20 -1.01 -17.86
C LYS A 57 8.21 -0.39 -16.88
N GLY A 58 8.60 -0.27 -15.62
CA GLY A 58 7.79 0.25 -14.52
C GLY A 58 8.58 0.21 -13.22
N GLU A 59 7.90 0.60 -12.16
CA GLU A 59 8.41 0.67 -10.80
C GLU A 59 7.86 -0.50 -9.97
N VAL A 60 8.74 -1.16 -9.22
CA VAL A 60 8.35 -2.16 -8.21
C VAL A 60 8.51 -1.52 -6.83
N GLY A 61 7.40 -1.21 -6.17
CA GLY A 61 7.41 -0.64 -4.83
C GLY A 61 7.42 -1.73 -3.76
N ILE A 62 8.22 -1.56 -2.70
CA ILE A 62 8.17 -2.36 -1.47
C ILE A 62 7.70 -1.45 -0.34
N GLU A 63 6.63 -1.83 0.37
CA GLU A 63 6.04 -1.01 1.43
C GLU A 63 5.80 0.45 1.03
N TRP A 64 5.53 0.69 -0.26
CA TRP A 64 5.28 2.03 -0.80
C TRP A 64 3.79 2.36 -0.69
N ALA A 65 3.47 3.40 0.10
CA ALA A 65 2.11 3.84 0.33
C ALA A 65 1.41 4.27 -0.96
N ILE A 66 0.10 4.03 -1.07
CA ILE A 66 -0.73 4.42 -2.22
C ILE A 66 -1.86 5.31 -1.74
N THR A 67 -2.12 6.44 -2.41
CA THR A 67 -3.31 7.26 -2.13
C THR A 67 -4.48 6.79 -2.99
N LEU A 68 -5.49 6.19 -2.35
CA LEU A 68 -6.69 5.64 -3.00
C LEU A 68 -7.99 6.20 -2.40
N LYS A 69 -9.12 5.76 -2.96
CA LYS A 69 -10.45 5.98 -2.41
C LYS A 69 -11.13 4.65 -2.07
N ARG A 70 -11.64 4.53 -0.84
CA ARG A 70 -12.48 3.42 -0.39
C ARG A 70 -13.81 3.98 0.08
N HIS A 71 -14.91 3.52 -0.51
CA HIS A 71 -16.27 4.01 -0.21
C HIS A 71 -16.42 5.55 -0.30
N GLY A 72 -15.72 6.19 -1.25
CA GLY A 72 -15.72 7.65 -1.44
C GLY A 72 -14.83 8.44 -0.46
N LYS A 73 -14.19 7.78 0.51
CA LYS A 73 -13.26 8.39 1.46
C LYS A 73 -11.80 8.12 1.09
N ASN A 74 -10.90 8.97 1.58
CA ASN A 74 -9.46 8.72 1.43
C ASN A 74 -9.07 7.43 2.13
N TRP A 75 -8.25 6.64 1.45
CA TRP A 75 -7.66 5.42 1.96
C TRP A 75 -6.20 5.41 1.55
N VAL A 76 -5.28 5.27 2.49
CA VAL A 76 -3.84 5.21 2.21
C VAL A 76 -3.30 3.88 2.70
N PRO A 77 -3.45 2.81 1.91
CA PRO A 77 -2.84 1.52 2.25
C PRO A 77 -1.35 1.49 1.94
N VAL A 78 -0.66 0.57 2.61
CA VAL A 78 0.75 0.23 2.39
C VAL A 78 0.85 -1.26 2.07
N PRO A 79 0.77 -1.64 0.78
CA PRO A 79 0.91 -3.03 0.38
C PRO A 79 2.33 -3.55 0.65
N ASP A 80 2.51 -4.87 0.67
CA ASP A 80 3.85 -5.44 0.81
C ASP A 80 4.69 -5.21 -0.44
N LEU A 81 4.08 -5.39 -1.62
CA LEU A 81 4.64 -5.03 -2.91
C LEU A 81 3.58 -4.39 -3.81
N LEU A 82 4.03 -3.56 -4.74
CA LEU A 82 3.21 -3.09 -5.85
C LEU A 82 4.03 -3.05 -7.14
N TYR A 83 3.34 -3.05 -8.28
CA TYR A 83 3.94 -2.73 -9.57
C TYR A 83 3.06 -1.74 -10.34
N ILE A 84 3.72 -0.75 -10.95
CA ILE A 84 3.10 0.25 -11.80
C ILE A 84 3.99 0.53 -13.01
N SER A 85 3.41 0.43 -14.21
CA SER A 85 4.15 0.64 -15.46
C SER A 85 4.51 2.11 -15.65
N SER A 86 5.61 2.36 -16.37
CA SER A 86 6.05 3.73 -16.70
C SER A 86 5.02 4.51 -17.53
N GLY A 87 4.07 3.82 -18.19
CA GLY A 87 2.96 4.44 -18.89
C GLY A 87 1.94 5.08 -17.95
N LYS A 88 1.66 4.46 -16.79
CA LYS A 88 0.82 5.04 -15.73
C LYS A 88 1.61 6.02 -14.85
N LEU A 89 2.93 5.85 -14.79
CA LEU A 89 3.81 6.54 -13.87
C LEU A 89 5.01 7.15 -14.61
N PRO A 90 4.88 8.40 -15.10
CA PRO A 90 5.97 9.08 -15.80
C PRO A 90 7.17 9.34 -14.86
N PRO A 91 8.43 9.18 -15.33
CA PRO A 91 9.63 9.33 -14.50
C PRO A 91 9.75 10.71 -13.82
N ASP A 92 9.27 11.75 -14.50
CA ASP A 92 9.38 13.15 -14.08
C ASP A 92 8.41 13.51 -12.94
N LYS A 93 7.59 12.56 -12.49
CA LYS A 93 6.56 12.76 -11.45
C LYS A 93 6.98 12.31 -10.06
N PHE A 94 8.26 12.00 -9.84
CA PHE A 94 8.70 11.52 -8.53
C PHE A 94 9.38 12.57 -7.66
N GLU A 95 8.72 12.83 -6.54
CA GLU A 95 9.33 13.20 -5.26
C GLU A 95 9.21 12.00 -4.29
N ASP A 96 9.84 12.08 -3.12
CA ASP A 96 9.80 11.06 -2.06
C ASP A 96 8.42 11.05 -1.35
N GLU A 97 7.37 10.62 -2.07
CA GLU A 97 5.97 10.72 -1.66
C GLU A 97 5.17 9.41 -1.87
N ALA A 98 3.94 9.35 -1.32
CA ALA A 98 3.01 8.24 -1.56
C ALA A 98 2.55 8.18 -3.04
N CYS A 99 2.41 6.98 -3.59
CA CYS A 99 1.96 6.75 -4.96
C CYS A 99 0.57 7.38 -5.19
N PRO A 100 0.43 8.36 -6.10
CA PRO A 100 -0.84 9.06 -6.30
C PRO A 100 -1.79 8.32 -7.25
N PHE A 101 -1.36 7.21 -7.84
CA PHE A 101 -2.12 6.46 -8.84
C PHE A 101 -2.39 5.03 -8.37
N PRO A 102 -3.54 4.42 -8.74
CA PRO A 102 -3.76 3.00 -8.53
C PRO A 102 -2.75 2.16 -9.33
N PRO A 103 -1.92 1.32 -8.68
CA PRO A 103 -1.02 0.41 -9.37
C PRO A 103 -1.77 -0.64 -10.19
N GLU A 104 -1.07 -1.26 -11.14
CA GLU A 104 -1.62 -2.39 -11.91
C GLU A 104 -1.63 -3.68 -11.09
N LEU A 105 -0.67 -3.81 -10.17
CA LEU A 105 -0.57 -4.97 -9.30
C LEU A 105 -0.28 -4.49 -7.88
N VAL A 106 -1.00 -5.08 -6.93
CA VAL A 106 -0.69 -5.06 -5.51
C VAL A 106 -0.47 -6.50 -5.07
N ILE A 107 0.45 -6.73 -4.12
CA ILE A 107 0.61 -8.02 -3.46
C ILE A 107 0.57 -7.79 -1.95
N GLU A 108 -0.24 -8.59 -1.27
CA GLU A 108 -0.30 -8.66 0.19
C GLU A 108 0.02 -10.08 0.64
N ILE A 109 0.92 -10.20 1.61
CA ILE A 109 1.38 -11.46 2.18
C ILE A 109 0.68 -11.64 3.52
N LEU A 110 -0.04 -12.75 3.66
CA LEU A 110 -0.71 -13.07 4.91
C LEU A 110 0.33 -13.31 6.01
N SER A 111 0.31 -12.48 7.06
CA SER A 111 1.19 -12.61 8.21
C SER A 111 0.51 -13.27 9.42
N PRO A 112 1.27 -13.88 10.36
CA PRO A 112 0.69 -14.48 11.55
C PRO A 112 -0.10 -13.46 12.39
N GLY A 113 -1.38 -13.73 12.63
CA GLY A 113 -2.28 -12.86 13.39
C GLY A 113 -3.24 -12.03 12.53
N GLN A 114 -3.06 -12.02 11.20
CA GLN A 114 -4.08 -11.52 10.27
C GLN A 114 -5.04 -12.65 9.88
N SER A 115 -6.32 -12.32 9.71
CA SER A 115 -7.28 -13.28 9.18
C SER A 115 -7.28 -13.24 7.64
N PHE A 116 -7.59 -14.37 7.02
CA PHE A 116 -7.82 -14.44 5.58
C PHE A 116 -9.01 -13.55 5.15
N GLY A 117 -10.01 -13.40 6.03
CA GLY A 117 -11.16 -12.53 5.79
C GLY A 117 -10.76 -11.07 5.61
N ASP A 118 -9.98 -10.53 6.56
CA ASP A 118 -9.51 -9.14 6.51
C ASP A 118 -8.67 -8.89 5.25
N LEU A 119 -7.81 -9.85 4.88
CA LEU A 119 -6.99 -9.77 3.67
C LEU A 119 -7.84 -9.77 2.40
N SER A 120 -8.85 -10.64 2.33
CA SER A 120 -9.78 -10.73 1.20
C SER A 120 -10.64 -9.47 1.05
N GLU A 121 -11.09 -8.89 2.17
CA GLU A 121 -11.79 -7.61 2.17
C GLU A 121 -10.89 -6.47 1.68
N LYS A 122 -9.63 -6.43 2.12
CA LYS A 122 -8.65 -5.44 1.65
C LYS A 122 -8.37 -5.60 0.15
N ALA A 123 -8.20 -6.84 -0.33
CA ALA A 123 -8.04 -7.14 -1.76
C ALA A 123 -9.25 -6.66 -2.58
N THR A 124 -10.47 -6.92 -2.10
CA THR A 124 -11.70 -6.42 -2.72
C THR A 124 -11.75 -4.88 -2.74
N ALA A 125 -11.24 -4.22 -1.69
CA ALA A 125 -11.18 -2.76 -1.63
C ALA A 125 -10.19 -2.18 -2.64
N TYR A 126 -9.00 -2.78 -2.82
CA TYR A 126 -8.05 -2.39 -3.86
C TYR A 126 -8.66 -2.47 -5.26
N LEU A 127 -9.29 -3.60 -5.60
CA LEU A 127 -9.94 -3.79 -6.90
C LEU A 127 -11.03 -2.74 -7.15
N LYS A 128 -11.85 -2.44 -6.13
CA LYS A 128 -12.87 -1.38 -6.20
C LYS A 128 -12.28 0.03 -6.31
N ALA A 129 -11.04 0.22 -5.85
CA ALA A 129 -10.31 1.49 -5.92
C ALA A 129 -9.55 1.68 -7.24
N GLY A 130 -9.64 0.73 -8.18
CA GLY A 130 -9.04 0.83 -9.50
C GLY A 130 -7.68 0.14 -9.66
N VAL A 131 -7.27 -0.68 -8.68
CA VAL A 131 -6.12 -1.60 -8.85
C VAL A 131 -6.55 -2.75 -9.76
N ASP A 132 -5.71 -3.11 -10.74
CA ASP A 132 -6.11 -4.11 -11.75
C ASP A 132 -6.02 -5.55 -11.22
N ARG A 133 -5.04 -5.85 -10.35
CA ARG A 133 -4.79 -7.18 -9.76
C ARG A 133 -4.30 -7.09 -8.31
N VAL A 134 -4.73 -8.05 -7.50
CA VAL A 134 -4.29 -8.26 -6.10
C VAL A 134 -4.02 -9.76 -5.88
#